data_AF-A0AAU0NJN0-F1
#
_entry.id   AF-A0AAU0NJN0-F1
#
_cell.length_a   1.000
_cell.length_b   1.000
_cell.length_c   1.000
_cell.angle_alpha   90.00
_cell.angle_beta   90.00
_cell.angle_gamma   90.00
#
_symmetry.space_group_name_H-M   'P 1'
#
loop_
_entity.id
_entity.type
_entity.pdbx_description
1 polymer ?
#
loop_
_entity_poly.entity_id
_entity_poly.type
_entity_poly.pdbx_seq_one_letter_code
_entity_poly.pdbx_strand_id
1 'polypeptide(L)'
;MKEKVESFLKEIGDINWFIHASEDSDKYTVVLSFIEAWDEWNDKMLEVWGKESHGIEKFAIDSIGDDTIDLIFKRVAKETGPKIAEGLARFQDRLKKMGLDSDTYSLDYEIIDFVKRDVAWACIEIVVDKKGFFSRVLEVLSEGRWPCAWDGNYPLGQFVVM
;
A
#
# COMPACT_ATOMS: atom_id res chain seq x y z
N MET A 1 -2.16 18.52 13.42
CA MET A 1 -1.19 17.46 13.06
C MET A 1 -1.29 16.26 13.99
N LYS A 2 -0.91 16.36 15.28
CA LYS A 2 -0.93 15.21 16.21
C LYS A 2 -2.26 14.46 16.23
N GLU A 3 -3.37 15.18 16.37
CA GLU A 3 -4.72 14.60 16.35
C GLU A 3 -5.07 13.87 15.04
N LYS A 4 -4.65 14.43 13.89
CA LYS A 4 -4.85 13.78 12.57
C LYS A 4 -4.10 12.45 12.49
N VAL A 5 -2.85 12.43 12.96
CA VAL A 5 -2.04 11.21 13.01
C VAL A 5 -2.65 10.19 13.96
N GLU A 6 -3.09 10.57 15.16
CA GLU A 6 -3.75 9.62 16.08
C GLU A 6 -5.04 9.03 15.49
N SER A 7 -5.87 9.89 14.87
CA SER A 7 -7.11 9.44 14.22
C SER A 7 -6.80 8.46 13.09
N PHE A 8 -5.79 8.77 12.27
CA PHE A 8 -5.35 7.92 11.18
C PHE A 8 -4.83 6.57 11.68
N LEU A 9 -3.97 6.56 12.70
CA LEU A 9 -3.43 5.32 13.28
C LEU A 9 -4.54 4.42 13.85
N LYS A 10 -5.60 5.02 14.40
CA LYS A 10 -6.78 4.29 14.85
C LYS A 10 -7.52 3.65 13.69
N GLU A 11 -7.76 4.41 12.61
CA GLU A 11 -8.47 3.94 11.41
C GLU A 11 -7.76 2.77 10.73
N ILE A 12 -6.45 2.91 10.45
CA ILE A 12 -5.65 1.84 9.84
C ILE A 12 -5.48 0.63 10.77
N GLY A 13 -5.71 0.83 12.07
CA GLY A 13 -5.61 -0.21 13.08
C GLY A 13 -6.64 -1.32 12.91
N ASP A 14 -7.76 -1.02 12.25
CA ASP A 14 -8.90 -1.92 12.02
C ASP A 14 -8.89 -2.60 10.64
N ILE A 15 -7.88 -2.31 9.79
CA ILE A 15 -7.76 -2.89 8.45
C ILE A 15 -7.47 -4.40 8.54
N ASN A 16 -8.25 -5.19 7.81
CA ASN A 16 -8.02 -6.62 7.62
C ASN A 16 -7.09 -6.85 6.42
N TRP A 17 -5.78 -6.71 6.65
CA TRP A 17 -4.75 -6.78 5.61
C TRP A 17 -4.83 -8.07 4.79
N PHE A 18 -4.84 -7.91 3.45
CA PHE A 18 -4.83 -8.99 2.44
C PHE A 18 -6.01 -9.98 2.48
N ILE A 19 -7.08 -9.69 3.24
CA ILE A 19 -8.19 -10.65 3.40
C ILE A 19 -8.91 -10.95 2.09
N HIS A 20 -8.98 -9.97 1.17
CA HIS A 20 -9.61 -10.08 -0.14
C HIS A 20 -8.59 -10.16 -1.29
N ALA A 21 -7.31 -10.40 -0.96
CA ALA A 21 -6.27 -10.44 -1.97
C ALA A 21 -6.41 -11.67 -2.89
N SER A 22 -6.29 -11.50 -4.21
CA SER A 22 -6.53 -12.48 -5.27
C SER A 22 -7.99 -12.96 -5.39
N GLU A 23 -8.95 -12.21 -4.84
CA GLU A 23 -10.37 -12.39 -5.14
C GLU A 23 -10.78 -11.58 -6.36
N ASP A 24 -11.66 -12.13 -7.20
CA ASP A 24 -12.20 -11.43 -8.38
C ASP A 24 -12.79 -10.06 -8.01
N SER A 25 -12.74 -9.13 -8.97
CA SER A 25 -13.25 -7.77 -8.81
C SER A 25 -13.74 -7.21 -10.13
N ASP A 26 -14.91 -6.57 -10.13
CA ASP A 26 -15.40 -5.78 -11.27
C ASP A 26 -14.78 -4.36 -11.29
N LYS A 27 -14.08 -3.96 -10.22
CA LYS A 27 -13.52 -2.61 -10.02
C LYS A 27 -12.04 -2.49 -10.39
N TYR A 28 -11.29 -3.59 -10.30
CA TYR A 28 -9.84 -3.60 -10.44
C TYR A 28 -9.39 -4.69 -11.42
N THR A 29 -8.21 -4.51 -12.00
CA THR A 29 -7.48 -5.62 -12.61
C THR A 29 -6.92 -6.49 -11.49
N VAL A 30 -7.27 -7.77 -11.43
CA VAL A 30 -6.84 -8.68 -10.35
C VAL A 30 -5.72 -9.58 -10.86
N VAL A 31 -4.63 -9.70 -10.09
CA VAL A 31 -3.54 -10.65 -10.32
C VAL A 31 -3.53 -11.72 -9.24
N LEU A 32 -3.18 -12.96 -9.62
CA LEU A 32 -3.41 -14.13 -8.76
C LEU A 32 -2.15 -14.65 -8.08
N SER A 33 -0.97 -14.16 -8.44
CA SER A 33 0.30 -14.64 -7.90
C SER A 33 1.32 -13.52 -7.70
N PHE A 34 2.28 -13.74 -6.80
CA PHE A 34 3.40 -12.82 -6.59
C PHE A 34 4.27 -12.70 -7.85
N ILE A 35 4.50 -13.81 -8.57
CA ILE A 35 5.19 -13.82 -9.87
C ILE A 35 4.53 -12.84 -10.84
N GLU A 36 3.22 -12.96 -11.06
CA GLU A 36 2.52 -12.08 -12.00
C GLU A 36 2.61 -10.61 -11.55
N ALA A 37 2.34 -10.33 -10.27
CA ALA A 37 2.43 -8.99 -9.71
C ALA A 37 3.82 -8.37 -9.86
N TRP A 38 4.88 -9.17 -9.76
CA TRP A 38 6.26 -8.70 -9.82
C TRP A 38 6.81 -8.66 -11.26
N ASP A 39 6.75 -9.77 -11.98
CA ASP A 39 7.41 -9.91 -13.29
C ASP A 39 6.65 -9.16 -14.39
N GLU A 40 5.32 -9.03 -14.29
CA GLU A 40 4.51 -8.40 -15.35
C GLU A 40 4.14 -6.94 -15.04
N TRP A 41 4.03 -6.58 -13.76
CA TRP A 41 3.43 -5.30 -13.35
C TRP A 41 4.39 -4.34 -12.64
N ASN A 42 5.57 -4.78 -12.19
CA ASN A 42 6.48 -3.94 -11.41
C ASN A 42 6.93 -2.67 -12.16
N ASP A 43 7.20 -2.75 -13.46
CA ASP A 43 7.57 -1.56 -14.25
C ASP A 43 6.46 -0.50 -14.27
N LYS A 44 5.20 -0.93 -14.39
CA LYS A 44 4.02 -0.04 -14.33
C LYS A 44 3.80 0.52 -12.93
N MET A 45 4.05 -0.28 -11.89
CA MET A 45 4.02 0.19 -10.50
C MET A 45 5.04 1.31 -10.30
N LEU A 46 6.30 1.08 -10.69
CA LEU A 46 7.38 2.05 -10.54
C LEU A 46 7.11 3.35 -11.29
N GLU A 47 6.50 3.28 -12.48
CA GLU A 47 6.14 4.47 -13.26
C GLU A 47 5.19 5.40 -12.50
N VAL A 48 4.23 4.84 -11.76
CA VAL A 48 3.21 5.63 -11.04
C VAL A 48 3.67 5.94 -9.61
N TRP A 49 3.96 4.92 -8.79
CA TRP A 49 4.36 5.13 -7.39
C TRP A 49 5.61 6.00 -7.27
N GLY A 50 6.57 5.83 -8.19
CA GLY A 50 7.78 6.65 -8.23
C GLY A 50 7.44 8.14 -8.42
N LYS A 51 6.64 8.47 -9.44
CA LYS A 51 6.27 9.87 -9.73
C LYS A 51 5.42 10.47 -8.60
N GLU A 52 4.45 9.73 -8.09
CA GLU A 52 3.51 10.22 -7.09
C GLU A 52 4.19 10.40 -5.71
N SER A 53 5.10 9.50 -5.30
CA SER A 53 5.90 9.65 -4.08
C SER A 53 6.81 10.87 -4.13
N HIS A 54 7.57 11.08 -5.21
CA HIS A 54 8.40 12.28 -5.38
C HIS A 54 7.55 13.56 -5.37
N GLY A 55 6.34 13.50 -5.95
CA GLY A 55 5.41 14.62 -5.99
C GLY A 55 4.95 15.06 -4.60
N ILE A 56 4.53 14.12 -3.74
CA ILE A 56 4.09 14.44 -2.38
C ILE A 56 5.27 14.75 -1.45
N GLU A 57 6.41 14.07 -1.59
CA GLU A 57 7.59 14.25 -0.75
C GLU A 57 8.08 15.70 -0.76
N LYS A 58 8.29 16.27 -1.95
CA LYS A 58 8.74 17.66 -2.09
C LYS A 58 7.79 18.62 -1.38
N PHE A 59 6.49 18.45 -1.57
CA PHE A 59 5.48 19.29 -0.94
C PHE A 59 5.44 19.11 0.58
N ALA A 60 5.58 17.87 1.06
CA ALA A 60 5.57 17.55 2.48
C ALA A 60 6.79 18.14 3.19
N ILE A 61 7.98 18.07 2.59
CA ILE A 61 9.20 18.68 3.13
C ILE A 61 8.99 20.18 3.33
N ASP A 62 8.47 20.86 2.31
CA ASP A 62 8.19 22.31 2.38
C ASP A 62 7.10 22.65 3.42
N SER A 63 6.16 21.74 3.68
CA SER A 63 4.98 21.98 4.53
C SER A 63 5.18 21.63 6.00
N ILE A 64 5.80 20.49 6.29
CA ILE A 64 5.91 19.92 7.65
C ILE A 64 7.35 19.54 8.04
N GLY A 65 8.30 19.63 7.11
CA GLY A 65 9.70 19.29 7.35
C GLY A 65 9.99 17.80 7.41
N ASP A 66 11.25 17.47 7.14
CA ASP A 66 11.76 16.09 7.05
C ASP A 66 11.62 15.31 8.37
N ASP A 67 11.99 15.93 9.50
CA ASP A 67 11.85 15.33 10.84
C ASP A 67 10.41 14.86 11.15
N THR A 68 9.41 15.58 10.65
CA THR A 68 8.01 15.22 10.85
C THR A 68 7.60 14.05 9.95
N ILE A 69 8.08 14.02 8.72
CA ILE A 69 7.88 12.90 7.78
C ILE A 69 8.45 11.63 8.41
N ASP A 70 9.70 11.66 8.87
CA ASP A 70 10.36 10.54 9.54
C ASP A 70 9.58 10.04 10.76
N LEU A 71 9.06 10.97 11.57
CA LEU A 71 8.22 10.62 12.70
C LEU A 71 6.93 9.91 12.27
N ILE A 72 6.27 10.37 11.21
CA ILE A 72 5.06 9.72 10.68
C ILE A 72 5.38 8.31 10.19
N PHE A 73 6.43 8.16 9.38
CA PHE A 73 6.89 6.86 8.88
C PHE A 73 7.17 5.88 10.03
N LYS A 74 7.93 6.32 11.03
CA LYS A 74 8.25 5.50 12.21
C LYS A 74 6.99 5.07 12.96
N ARG A 75 6.03 5.97 13.13
CA ARG A 75 4.80 5.69 13.87
C ARG A 75 3.88 4.73 13.12
N VAL A 76 3.68 4.97 11.81
CA VAL A 76 2.90 4.09 10.96
C VAL A 76 3.52 2.70 10.93
N ALA A 77 4.82 2.60 10.66
CA ALA A 77 5.51 1.32 10.62
C ALA A 77 5.41 0.52 11.92
N LYS A 78 5.47 1.20 13.08
CA LYS A 78 5.30 0.57 14.38
C LYS A 78 3.88 0.03 14.59
N GLU A 79 2.86 0.77 14.16
CA GLU A 79 1.46 0.42 14.37
C GLU A 79 0.99 -0.67 13.42
N THR A 80 1.37 -0.60 12.14
CA THR A 80 0.86 -1.50 11.10
C THR A 80 1.77 -2.69 10.81
N GLY A 81 3.08 -2.57 11.01
CA GLY A 81 4.06 -3.58 10.62
C GLY A 81 3.72 -5.02 11.07
N PRO A 82 3.45 -5.26 12.37
CA PRO A 82 3.07 -6.59 12.84
C PRO A 82 1.77 -7.12 12.21
N LYS A 83 0.78 -6.25 11.99
CA LYS A 83 -0.54 -6.62 11.43
C LYS A 83 -0.44 -6.93 9.92
N ILE A 84 0.35 -6.15 9.18
CA ILE A 84 0.64 -6.39 7.77
C ILE A 84 1.36 -7.73 7.62
N ALA A 85 2.37 -8.00 8.44
CA ALA A 85 3.11 -9.27 8.41
C ALA A 85 2.21 -10.47 8.70
N GLU A 86 1.32 -10.36 9.70
CA GLU A 86 0.34 -11.41 10.00
C GLU A 86 -0.65 -11.61 8.84
N GLY A 87 -1.14 -10.52 8.24
CA GLY A 87 -2.02 -10.57 7.07
C GLY A 87 -1.36 -11.24 5.87
N LEU A 88 -0.10 -10.89 5.59
CA LEU A 88 0.69 -11.48 4.51
C LEU A 88 0.89 -12.98 4.71
N ALA A 89 1.24 -13.42 5.92
CA ALA A 89 1.39 -14.84 6.23
C ALA A 89 0.09 -15.63 6.01
N ARG A 90 -1.07 -15.06 6.43
CA ARG A 90 -2.39 -15.67 6.18
C ARG A 90 -2.74 -15.72 4.70
N PHE A 91 -2.33 -14.70 3.94
CA PHE A 91 -2.53 -14.65 2.50
C PHE A 91 -1.69 -15.71 1.78
N GLN A 92 -0.41 -15.84 2.11
CA GLN A 92 0.46 -16.90 1.59
C GLN A 92 -0.11 -18.30 1.87
N ASP A 93 -0.61 -18.53 3.09
CA ASP A 93 -1.29 -19.78 3.45
C ASP A 93 -2.54 -20.05 2.59
N ARG A 94 -3.29 -19.01 2.23
CA ARG A 94 -4.45 -19.11 1.32
C ARG A 94 -4.01 -19.47 -0.10
N LEU A 95 -3.01 -18.78 -0.66
CA LEU A 95 -2.48 -19.06 -1.99
C LEU A 95 -1.99 -20.52 -2.09
N LYS A 96 -1.26 -20.98 -1.06
CA LYS A 96 -0.79 -22.36 -0.97
C LYS A 96 -1.93 -23.38 -0.99
N LYS A 97 -3.03 -23.11 -0.27
CA LYS A 97 -4.23 -23.97 -0.26
C LYS A 97 -4.96 -23.98 -1.60
N MET A 98 -4.86 -22.89 -2.38
CA MET A 98 -5.43 -22.78 -3.71
C MET A 98 -4.54 -23.42 -4.80
N GLY A 99 -3.34 -23.89 -4.44
CA GLY A 99 -2.36 -24.41 -5.41
C GLY A 99 -1.72 -23.32 -6.27
N LEU A 100 -1.80 -22.06 -5.82
CA LEU A 100 -1.13 -20.92 -6.42
C LEU A 100 0.26 -20.73 -5.81
N ASP A 101 1.08 -19.95 -6.51
CA ASP A 101 2.38 -19.55 -5.98
C ASP A 101 2.20 -18.72 -4.71
N SER A 102 2.75 -19.22 -3.61
CA SER A 102 2.75 -18.58 -2.29
C SER A 102 4.13 -18.07 -1.90
N ASP A 103 5.17 -18.38 -2.68
CA ASP A 103 6.54 -17.96 -2.39
C ASP A 103 6.71 -16.52 -2.87
N THR A 104 7.17 -15.65 -1.98
CA THR A 104 7.48 -14.27 -2.32
C THR A 104 8.91 -14.13 -2.85
N TYR A 105 9.64 -15.24 -3.06
CA TYR A 105 11.07 -15.23 -3.39
C TYR A 105 11.91 -14.53 -2.32
N SER A 106 11.54 -14.71 -1.05
CA SER A 106 12.12 -13.99 0.10
C SER A 106 11.87 -12.47 0.08
N LEU A 107 10.88 -11.98 -0.67
CA LEU A 107 10.49 -10.56 -0.72
C LEU A 107 9.45 -10.17 0.34
N ASP A 108 9.24 -10.99 1.37
CA ASP A 108 8.25 -10.70 2.42
C ASP A 108 8.49 -9.33 3.06
N TYR A 109 9.75 -9.00 3.35
CA TYR A 109 10.12 -7.75 3.98
C TYR A 109 9.88 -6.56 3.05
N GLU A 110 10.18 -6.71 1.76
CA GLU A 110 9.97 -5.71 0.72
C GLU A 110 8.49 -5.42 0.52
N ILE A 111 7.64 -6.45 0.48
CA ILE A 111 6.19 -6.29 0.41
C ILE A 111 5.68 -5.54 1.64
N ILE A 112 6.10 -5.95 2.84
CA ILE A 112 5.72 -5.27 4.09
C ILE A 112 6.20 -3.80 4.08
N ASP A 113 7.42 -3.52 3.61
CA ASP A 113 7.97 -2.18 3.50
C ASP A 113 7.20 -1.31 2.49
N PHE A 114 6.79 -1.87 1.34
CA PHE A 114 5.96 -1.18 0.37
C PHE A 114 4.61 -0.79 0.96
N VAL A 115 3.90 -1.72 1.61
CA VAL A 115 2.59 -1.40 2.23
C VAL A 115 2.75 -0.35 3.33
N LYS A 116 3.79 -0.46 4.19
CA LYS A 116 4.05 0.55 5.24
C LYS A 116 4.32 1.93 4.64
N ARG A 117 5.10 2.00 3.56
CA ARG A 117 5.42 3.26 2.86
C ARG A 117 4.16 3.90 2.28
N ASP A 118 3.31 3.11 1.64
CA ASP A 118 2.07 3.60 1.04
C ASP A 118 1.11 4.17 2.10
N VAL A 119 0.97 3.47 3.23
CA VAL A 119 0.17 3.95 4.36
C VAL A 119 0.78 5.20 5.00
N ALA A 120 2.10 5.30 5.07
CA ALA A 120 2.78 6.48 5.59
C ALA A 120 2.55 7.72 4.70
N TRP A 121 2.64 7.57 3.38
CA TRP A 121 2.32 8.65 2.45
C TRP A 121 0.84 9.05 2.50
N ALA A 122 -0.07 8.09 2.67
CA ALA A 122 -1.49 8.40 2.86
C ALA A 122 -1.73 9.23 4.14
N CYS A 123 -1.03 8.90 5.23
CA CYS A 123 -1.06 9.69 6.46
C CYS A 123 -0.55 11.12 6.20
N ILE A 124 0.55 11.26 5.46
CA ILE A 124 1.13 12.56 5.11
C ILE A 124 0.15 13.40 4.29
N GLU A 125 -0.48 12.82 3.26
CA GLU A 125 -1.52 13.49 2.46
C GLU A 125 -2.66 14.05 3.34
N ILE A 126 -3.10 13.31 4.36
CA ILE A 126 -4.12 13.76 5.32
C ILE A 126 -3.58 14.87 6.23
N VAL A 127 -2.36 14.73 6.73
CA VAL A 127 -1.73 15.73 7.63
C VAL A 127 -1.65 17.08 6.93
N VAL A 128 -1.23 17.10 5.66
CA VAL A 128 -1.05 18.30 4.85
C VAL A 128 -2.31 18.76 4.09
N ASP A 129 -3.47 18.14 4.36
CA ASP A 129 -4.77 18.44 3.72
C ASP A 129 -4.76 18.37 2.19
N LYS A 130 -4.00 17.41 1.63
CA LYS A 130 -3.83 17.19 0.20
C LYS A 130 -4.05 15.72 -0.15
N LYS A 131 -5.31 15.29 -0.08
CA LYS A 131 -5.70 13.95 -0.57
C LYS A 131 -5.28 13.79 -2.04
N GLY A 132 -4.60 12.69 -2.33
CA GLY A 132 -3.99 12.44 -3.63
C GLY A 132 -3.97 10.95 -3.96
N PHE A 133 -2.84 10.51 -4.49
CA PHE A 133 -2.65 9.13 -4.93
C PHE A 133 -2.70 8.16 -3.76
N PHE A 134 -1.98 8.43 -2.67
CA PHE A 134 -1.86 7.49 -1.56
C PHE A 134 -3.13 7.39 -0.72
N SER A 135 -3.96 8.44 -0.71
CA SER A 135 -5.32 8.37 -0.16
C SER A 135 -6.17 7.32 -0.90
N ARG A 136 -6.04 7.22 -2.23
CA ARG A 136 -6.72 6.19 -3.03
C ARG A 136 -6.10 4.80 -2.84
N VAL A 137 -4.77 4.73 -2.70
CA VAL A 137 -4.09 3.48 -2.32
C VAL A 137 -4.61 2.96 -0.97
N LEU A 138 -4.81 3.85 0.00
CA LEU A 138 -5.37 3.50 1.30
C LEU A 138 -6.82 2.99 1.21
N GLU A 139 -7.64 3.52 0.30
CA GLU A 139 -8.99 3.01 0.07
C GLU A 139 -8.94 1.54 -0.38
N VAL A 140 -8.02 1.18 -1.30
CA VAL A 140 -7.81 -0.22 -1.73
C VAL A 140 -7.31 -1.09 -0.58
N LEU A 141 -6.32 -0.60 0.19
CA LEU A 141 -5.80 -1.32 1.36
C LEU A 141 -6.87 -1.56 2.43
N SER A 142 -7.77 -0.60 2.63
CA SER A 142 -8.88 -0.68 3.58
C SER A 142 -9.96 -1.69 3.14
N GLU A 143 -10.08 -1.93 1.84
CA GLU A 143 -10.86 -3.04 1.27
C GLU A 143 -10.17 -4.40 1.48
N GLY A 144 -8.98 -4.45 2.11
CA GLY A 144 -8.26 -5.70 2.37
C GLY A 144 -7.58 -6.29 1.13
N ARG A 145 -7.39 -5.48 0.09
CA ARG A 145 -6.67 -5.81 -1.14
C ARG A 145 -5.29 -5.15 -1.13
N TRP A 146 -4.35 -5.68 -1.89
CA TRP A 146 -3.02 -5.12 -2.06
C TRP A 146 -2.89 -4.45 -3.43
N PRO A 147 -2.85 -3.11 -3.51
CA PRO A 147 -2.59 -2.40 -4.75
C PRO A 147 -1.13 -2.60 -5.15
N CYS A 148 -0.89 -3.38 -6.20
CA CYS A 148 0.46 -3.74 -6.65
C CYS A 148 0.90 -2.99 -7.91
N ALA A 149 -0.02 -2.43 -8.70
CA ALA A 149 0.31 -1.59 -9.86
C ALA A 149 -0.88 -0.74 -10.36
N TRP A 150 -0.73 -0.17 -11.55
CA TRP A 150 -1.75 0.59 -12.27
C TRP A 150 -1.90 0.05 -13.70
N ASP A 151 -3.15 -0.11 -14.15
CA ASP A 151 -3.47 -0.53 -15.51
C ASP A 151 -4.01 0.66 -16.33
N GLY A 152 -3.36 0.92 -17.47
CA GLY A 152 -3.62 2.08 -18.32
C GLY A 152 -2.74 3.30 -18.00
N ASN A 153 -3.13 4.46 -18.54
CA ASN A 153 -2.36 5.70 -18.44
C ASN A 153 -2.81 6.58 -17.27
N TYR A 154 -2.06 6.60 -16.17
CA TYR A 154 -2.40 7.44 -15.01
C TYR A 154 -2.57 8.93 -15.38
N PRO A 155 -3.63 9.62 -14.88
CA PRO A 155 -4.59 9.18 -13.87
C PRO A 155 -5.82 8.43 -14.43
N LEU A 156 -5.88 8.17 -15.73
CA LEU A 156 -6.91 7.32 -16.35
C LEU A 156 -6.55 5.84 -16.16
N GLY A 157 -7.56 4.98 -16.08
CA GLY A 157 -7.36 3.55 -15.81
C GLY A 157 -7.72 3.16 -14.39
N GLN A 158 -7.13 2.08 -13.88
CA GLN A 158 -7.53 1.46 -12.62
C GLN A 158 -6.36 0.82 -11.88
N PHE A 159 -6.54 0.58 -10.59
CA PHE A 159 -5.58 -0.20 -9.82
C PHE A 159 -5.51 -1.64 -10.32
N VAL A 160 -4.29 -2.16 -10.30
CA VAL A 160 -4.02 -3.58 -10.32
C VAL A 160 -3.84 -4.01 -8.88
N VAL A 161 -4.58 -5.04 -8.48
CA VAL A 161 -4.61 -5.50 -7.10
C VAL A 161 -4.33 -6.99 -7.04
N MET A 162 -3.70 -7.41 -5.95
CA MET A 162 -3.97 -8.73 -5.39
C MET A 162 -5.13 -8.52 -4.43
#